data_AF-A0A2R5LJX1-F1
#
_entry.id   AF-A0A2R5LJX1-F1
#
_cell.length_a   1.000
_cell.length_b   1.000
_cell.length_c   1.000
_cell.angle_alpha   90.00
_cell.angle_beta   90.00
_cell.angle_gamma   90.00
#
_symmetry.space_group_name_H-M   'P 1'
#
loop_
_entity.id
_entity.type
_entity.pdbx_description
1 polymer ?
#
loop_
_entity_poly.entity_id
_entity_poly.type
_entity_poly.pdbx_seq_one_letter_code
_entity_poly.pdbx_strand_id
1 'polypeptide(L)'
;MAAKRISKSAINWAAFSERVPQAQRQQFQVFKTKSDGYLRRVFQYPENPPPIDFGMYRSRIGNPALVDEMEKAYKSFVVPFPKEHLTPLIDAQEREAKEDITNFIADSKQRIDDYKQELAHFETIIPAAHMTMEDYAKYYPQHAINLDKPTYWPHDGSPEQGEAEAAAEGEQAHH
;
A
#
# COMPACT_ATOMS: atom_id res chain seq x y z
N MET A 1 28.81 -20.37 -8.02
CA MET A 1 27.97 -19.96 -6.88
C MET A 1 26.49 -20.14 -7.26
N ALA A 2 25.95 -21.36 -7.16
CA ALA A 2 24.50 -21.62 -7.13
C ALA A 2 23.84 -21.12 -5.81
N ALA A 3 24.51 -20.19 -5.12
CA ALA A 3 24.49 -19.97 -3.68
C ALA A 3 23.49 -18.91 -3.23
N LYS A 4 22.31 -18.89 -3.86
CA LYS A 4 21.12 -18.24 -3.32
C LYS A 4 19.89 -19.01 -3.80
N ARG A 5 19.83 -20.32 -3.52
CA ARG A 5 18.54 -21.03 -3.49
C ARG A 5 17.72 -20.49 -2.35
N ILE A 6 17.12 -19.32 -2.58
CA ILE A 6 15.91 -18.82 -1.93
C ILE A 6 15.84 -19.28 -0.47
N SER A 7 16.92 -19.02 0.27
CA SER A 7 17.14 -19.65 1.55
C SER A 7 16.30 -18.87 2.54
N LYS A 8 15.13 -19.43 2.82
CA LYS A 8 14.04 -18.90 3.65
C LYS A 8 13.22 -17.85 2.92
N SER A 9 12.01 -18.24 2.55
CA SER A 9 10.85 -17.36 2.65
C SER A 9 10.77 -16.83 4.09
N ALA A 10 11.59 -15.83 4.44
CA ALA A 10 11.49 -15.10 5.70
C ALA A 10 10.31 -14.11 5.68
N ILE A 11 9.42 -14.26 4.70
CA ILE A 11 8.20 -13.46 4.57
C ILE A 11 7.18 -14.08 5.53
N ASN A 12 6.91 -13.36 6.62
CA ASN A 12 5.81 -13.68 7.51
C ASN A 12 4.49 -13.31 6.82
N TRP A 13 3.92 -14.26 6.08
CA TRP A 13 2.67 -14.08 5.35
C TRP A 13 1.48 -13.74 6.25
N ALA A 14 1.49 -14.21 7.50
CA ALA A 14 0.43 -13.90 8.47
C ALA A 14 0.47 -12.42 8.85
N ALA A 15 1.63 -11.92 9.29
CA ALA A 15 1.81 -10.51 9.64
C ALA A 15 1.58 -9.57 8.44
N PHE A 16 1.88 -10.01 7.22
CA PHE A 16 1.58 -9.23 6.02
C PHE A 16 0.06 -9.18 5.77
N SER A 17 -0.64 -10.31 5.92
CA SER A 17 -2.08 -10.38 5.70
C SER A 17 -2.91 -9.51 6.65
N GLU A 18 -2.41 -9.28 7.88
CA GLU A 18 -3.05 -8.39 8.86
C GLU A 18 -2.97 -6.93 8.47
N ARG A 19 -1.92 -6.52 7.75
CA ARG A 19 -1.69 -5.12 7.35
C ARG A 19 -2.38 -4.74 6.04
N VAL A 20 -2.88 -5.73 5.28
CA VAL A 20 -3.50 -5.49 3.98
C VAL A 20 -4.94 -4.98 4.17
N PRO A 21 -5.30 -3.80 3.61
CA PRO A 21 -6.66 -3.30 3.62
C PRO A 21 -7.65 -4.28 2.98
N GLN A 22 -8.91 -4.30 3.43
CA GLN A 22 -9.91 -5.24 2.94
C GLN A 22 -10.10 -5.16 1.42
N ALA A 23 -10.06 -3.97 0.84
CA ALA A 23 -10.16 -3.75 -0.61
C ALA A 23 -9.03 -4.39 -1.41
N GLN A 24 -7.85 -4.58 -0.80
CA GLN A 24 -6.65 -5.08 -1.48
C GLN A 24 -6.37 -6.58 -1.21
N ARG A 25 -7.22 -7.25 -0.42
CA ARG A 25 -7.03 -8.66 -0.07
C ARG A 25 -6.96 -9.57 -1.30
N GLN A 26 -7.77 -9.32 -2.32
CA GLN A 26 -7.76 -10.14 -3.53
C GLN A 26 -6.41 -10.05 -4.27
N GLN A 27 -5.85 -8.85 -4.38
CA GLN A 27 -4.54 -8.65 -5.02
C GLN A 27 -3.42 -9.34 -4.23
N PHE A 28 -3.48 -9.27 -2.90
CA PHE A 28 -2.56 -9.98 -2.03
C PHE A 28 -2.62 -11.51 -2.22
N GLN A 29 -3.82 -12.11 -2.28
CA GLN A 29 -3.95 -13.55 -2.50
C GLN A 29 -3.39 -13.98 -3.86
N VAL A 30 -3.60 -13.18 -4.90
CA VAL A 30 -3.01 -13.42 -6.23
C VAL A 30 -1.48 -13.34 -6.17
N PHE A 31 -0.93 -12.33 -5.49
CA PHE A 31 0.52 -12.17 -5.32
C PHE A 31 1.13 -13.37 -4.59
N LYS A 32 0.54 -13.77 -3.46
CA LYS A 32 0.96 -14.95 -2.69
C LYS A 32 0.94 -16.22 -3.54
N THR A 33 -0.16 -16.46 -4.26
CA THR A 33 -0.29 -17.64 -5.13
C THR A 33 0.79 -17.69 -6.21
N LYS A 34 1.11 -16.55 -6.83
CA LYS A 34 2.20 -16.45 -7.80
C LYS A 34 3.56 -16.76 -7.16
N SER A 35 3.84 -16.15 -6.00
CA SER A 35 5.08 -16.38 -5.25
C SER A 35 5.27 -17.86 -4.91
N ASP A 36 4.27 -18.49 -4.29
CA ASP A 36 4.30 -19.91 -3.93
C ASP A 36 4.41 -20.81 -5.17
N GLY A 37 3.74 -20.45 -6.27
CA GLY A 37 3.84 -21.15 -7.54
C GLY A 37 5.25 -21.15 -8.14
N TYR A 38 5.97 -20.02 -8.09
CA TYR A 38 7.36 -19.94 -8.52
C TYR A 38 8.29 -20.73 -7.58
N LEU A 39 8.10 -20.63 -6.27
CA LEU A 39 8.87 -21.40 -5.29
C LEU A 39 8.73 -22.90 -5.55
N ARG A 40 7.50 -23.39 -5.71
CA ARG A 40 7.25 -24.81 -6.01
C ARG A 40 7.95 -25.25 -7.29
N ARG A 41 7.93 -24.45 -8.36
CA ARG A 41 8.65 -24.77 -9.60
C ARG A 41 10.15 -24.83 -9.39
N VAL A 42 10.73 -23.90 -8.63
CA VAL A 42 12.17 -23.94 -8.32
C VAL A 42 12.53 -25.18 -7.49
N PHE A 43 11.70 -25.59 -6.54
CA PHE A 43 11.93 -26.80 -5.75
C PHE A 43 11.74 -28.11 -6.52
N GLN A 44 11.00 -28.10 -7.65
CA GLN A 44 10.85 -29.28 -8.51
C GLN A 44 12.13 -29.63 -9.26
N TYR A 45 13.00 -28.66 -9.53
CA TYR A 45 14.24 -28.89 -10.25
C TYR A 45 15.41 -29.11 -9.28
N PRO A 46 16.23 -30.16 -9.49
CA PRO A 46 17.43 -30.36 -8.69
C PRO A 46 18.46 -29.24 -8.95
N GLU A 47 19.31 -28.99 -7.95
CA GLU A 47 20.37 -27.96 -8.01
C GLU A 47 21.34 -28.14 -9.16
N ASN A 48 21.73 -29.39 -9.37
CA ASN A 48 22.64 -29.79 -10.41
C ASN A 48 21.85 -30.60 -11.42
N PRO A 49 22.14 -30.45 -12.72
CA PRO A 49 21.58 -31.35 -13.72
C PRO A 49 21.92 -32.80 -13.36
N PRO A 50 21.03 -33.77 -13.65
CA PRO A 50 21.31 -35.18 -13.43
C PRO A 50 22.66 -35.57 -14.07
N PRO A 51 23.52 -36.32 -13.37
CA PRO A 51 24.79 -36.75 -13.94
C PRO A 51 24.54 -37.65 -15.15
N ILE A 52 25.24 -37.36 -16.25
CA ILE A 52 25.21 -38.19 -17.47
C ILE A 52 26.26 -39.29 -17.31
N ASP A 53 25.87 -40.55 -17.46
CA ASP A 53 26.79 -41.68 -17.46
C ASP A 53 27.46 -41.85 -18.83
N PHE A 54 28.58 -41.15 -19.03
CA PHE A 54 29.40 -41.26 -20.24
C PHE A 54 30.11 -42.63 -20.36
N GLY A 55 30.24 -43.40 -19.27
CA GLY A 55 30.87 -44.73 -19.28
C GLY A 55 30.02 -45.75 -20.03
N MET A 56 28.69 -45.71 -19.83
CA MET A 56 27.74 -46.54 -20.57
C MET A 56 27.83 -46.28 -22.08
N TYR A 57 27.90 -45.01 -22.51
CA TYR A 57 27.98 -44.66 -23.93
C TYR A 57 29.31 -45.05 -24.58
N ARG A 58 30.44 -44.90 -23.87
CA ARG A 58 31.76 -45.36 -24.35
C ARG A 58 31.78 -46.85 -24.68
N SER A 59 31.06 -47.68 -23.92
CA SER A 59 31.03 -49.14 -24.12
C SER A 59 30.15 -49.61 -25.28
N ARG A 60 29.20 -48.78 -25.74
CA ARG A 60 28.21 -49.14 -26.77
C ARG A 60 28.46 -48.49 -28.13
N ILE A 61 29.20 -47.39 -28.17
CA ILE A 61 29.48 -46.64 -29.40
C ILE A 61 30.80 -47.14 -30.01
N GLY A 62 30.78 -47.43 -31.31
CA GLY A 62 31.97 -47.94 -32.02
C GLY A 62 33.14 -46.95 -32.12
N ASN A 63 32.91 -45.66 -31.88
CA ASN A 63 33.93 -44.62 -31.80
C ASN A 63 33.89 -43.89 -30.44
N PRO A 64 34.76 -44.28 -29.48
CA PRO A 64 34.79 -43.68 -28.14
C PRO A 64 35.29 -42.23 -28.12
N ALA A 65 36.05 -41.78 -29.12
CA ALA A 65 36.58 -40.41 -29.18
C ALA A 65 35.46 -39.35 -29.30
N LEU A 66 34.35 -39.71 -29.93
CA LEU A 66 33.19 -38.83 -30.09
C LEU A 66 32.48 -38.57 -28.74
N VAL A 67 32.49 -39.57 -27.85
CA VAL A 67 31.94 -39.45 -26.49
C VAL A 67 32.82 -38.53 -25.63
N ASP A 68 34.13 -38.57 -25.82
CA ASP A 68 35.08 -37.69 -25.11
C ASP A 68 34.94 -36.21 -25.54
N GLU A 69 34.73 -35.95 -26.83
CA GLU A 69 34.44 -34.60 -27.33
C GLU A 69 33.14 -34.04 -26.76
N MET A 70 32.08 -34.87 -26.68
CA MET A 70 30.81 -34.47 -26.09
C MET A 70 30.90 -34.23 -24.58
N GLU A 71 31.62 -35.08 -23.84
CA GLU A 71 31.86 -34.87 -22.41
C GLU A 71 32.59 -33.54 -22.17
N LYS A 72 33.60 -33.22 -22.99
CA LYS A 72 34.35 -31.97 -22.92
C LYS A 72 33.47 -30.76 -23.24
N ALA A 73 32.67 -30.83 -24.31
CA ALA A 73 31.74 -29.77 -24.69
C ALA A 73 30.66 -29.54 -23.61
N TYR A 74 30.09 -30.61 -23.06
CA TYR A 74 29.07 -30.54 -22.01
C TYR A 74 29.61 -29.90 -20.73
N LYS A 75 30.81 -30.29 -20.27
CA LYS A 75 31.46 -29.69 -19.09
C LYS A 75 31.84 -28.22 -19.31
N SER A 76 32.15 -27.83 -20.54
CA SER A 76 32.48 -26.44 -20.88
C SER A 76 31.25 -25.53 -20.99
N PHE A 77 30.07 -26.11 -21.23
CA PHE A 77 28.84 -25.37 -21.40
C PHE A 77 28.28 -24.97 -20.04
N VAL A 78 28.30 -23.67 -19.75
CA VAL A 78 27.68 -23.08 -18.55
C VAL A 78 26.43 -22.33 -18.98
N VAL A 79 25.28 -22.68 -18.41
CA VAL A 79 24.03 -21.96 -18.65
C VAL A 79 24.13 -20.57 -18.02
N PRO A 80 24.03 -19.47 -18.81
CA PRO A 80 24.08 -18.12 -18.27
C PRO A 80 22.82 -17.83 -17.42
N PHE A 81 23.02 -17.24 -16.25
CA PHE A 81 21.91 -16.76 -15.43
C PHE A 81 21.26 -15.53 -16.08
N PRO A 82 19.92 -15.36 -15.94
CA PRO A 82 19.23 -14.16 -16.40
C PRO A 82 19.79 -12.90 -15.72
N LYS A 83 19.92 -11.81 -16.49
CA LYS A 83 20.28 -10.49 -15.93
C LYS A 83 19.06 -9.89 -15.23
N GLU A 84 19.23 -9.49 -13.98
CA GLU A 84 18.21 -8.75 -13.24
C GLU A 84 18.11 -7.31 -13.76
N HIS A 85 16.88 -6.82 -13.91
CA HIS A 85 16.55 -5.45 -14.33
C HIS A 85 15.42 -4.82 -13.51
N LEU A 86 14.89 -5.54 -12.50
CA LEU A 86 13.67 -5.15 -11.77
C LEU A 86 13.95 -4.51 -10.40
N THR A 87 15.08 -4.79 -9.77
CA THR A 87 15.47 -4.18 -8.48
C THR A 87 15.46 -2.64 -8.50
N PRO A 88 15.96 -1.91 -9.51
CA PRO A 88 15.89 -0.45 -9.48
C PRO A 88 14.46 0.10 -9.56
N LEU A 89 13.52 -0.62 -10.18
CA LEU A 89 12.11 -0.23 -10.21
C LEU A 89 11.45 -0.43 -8.84
N ILE A 90 11.81 -1.50 -8.13
CA ILE A 90 11.32 -1.77 -6.78
C ILE A 90 11.86 -0.71 -5.80
N ASP A 91 13.14 -0.37 -5.90
CA ASP A 91 13.76 0.66 -5.06
C ASP A 91 13.12 2.03 -5.26
N ALA A 92 12.75 2.38 -6.50
CA ALA A 92 12.01 3.60 -6.82
C ALA A 92 10.62 3.63 -6.16
N GLN A 93 9.85 2.53 -6.27
CA GLN A 93 8.54 2.39 -5.63
C GLN A 93 8.64 2.45 -4.10
N GLU A 94 9.68 1.86 -3.51
CA GLU A 94 9.91 1.94 -2.06
C GLU A 94 10.18 3.38 -1.61
N ARG A 95 10.89 4.17 -2.41
CA ARG A 95 11.15 5.58 -2.11
C ARG A 95 9.87 6.42 -2.15
N GLU A 96 9.08 6.28 -3.20
CA GLU A 96 7.77 6.97 -3.34
C GLU A 96 6.84 6.63 -2.16
N ALA A 97 6.71 5.34 -1.84
CA ALA A 97 5.88 4.91 -0.71
C ALA A 97 6.37 5.46 0.65
N LYS A 98 7.68 5.63 0.85
CA LYS A 98 8.22 6.24 2.07
C LYS A 98 7.84 7.72 2.18
N GLU A 99 7.91 8.46 1.07
CA GLU A 99 7.51 9.87 1.02
C GLU A 99 6.01 10.01 1.37
N ASP A 100 5.15 9.19 0.75
CA ASP A 100 3.72 9.16 1.04
C ASP A 100 3.42 8.86 2.52
N ILE A 101 4.13 7.89 3.11
CA ILE A 101 3.99 7.57 4.54
C ILE A 101 4.39 8.75 5.41
N THR A 102 5.49 9.45 5.09
CA THR A 102 5.93 10.60 5.88
C THR A 102 4.92 11.75 5.83
N ASN A 103 4.36 12.03 4.66
CA ASN A 103 3.32 13.04 4.48
C ASN A 103 2.06 12.65 5.25
N PHE A 104 1.60 11.39 5.13
CA PHE A 104 0.44 10.90 5.86
C PHE A 104 0.60 10.98 7.39
N ILE A 105 1.80 10.72 7.91
CA ILE A 105 2.08 10.86 9.35
C ILE A 105 2.00 12.32 9.78
N ALA A 106 2.52 13.26 8.98
CA ALA A 106 2.44 14.69 9.26
C ALA A 106 0.97 15.16 9.30
N ASP A 107 0.21 14.85 8.25
CA ASP A 107 -1.21 15.20 8.15
C ASP A 107 -2.05 14.58 9.26
N SER A 108 -1.73 13.34 9.67
CA SER A 108 -2.42 12.68 10.77
C SER A 108 -2.13 13.32 12.12
N LYS A 109 -0.89 13.78 12.36
CA LYS A 109 -0.54 14.51 13.58
C LYS A 109 -1.28 15.84 13.66
N GLN A 110 -1.33 16.58 12.55
CA GLN A 110 -2.09 17.82 12.48
C GLN A 110 -3.57 17.59 12.81
N ARG A 111 -4.21 16.61 12.16
CA ARG A 111 -5.61 16.25 12.46
C ARG A 111 -5.83 15.86 13.92
N ILE A 112 -4.91 15.10 14.52
CA ILE A 112 -4.99 14.74 15.94
C ILE A 112 -4.94 15.99 16.83
N ASP A 113 -4.10 16.96 16.51
CA ASP A 113 -3.98 18.18 17.30
C ASP A 113 -5.20 19.09 17.12
N ASP A 114 -5.76 19.18 15.91
CA ASP A 114 -7.02 19.87 15.64
C ASP A 114 -8.18 19.24 16.44
N TYR A 115 -8.33 17.91 16.42
CA TYR A 115 -9.36 17.22 17.20
C TYR A 115 -9.17 17.36 18.72
N LYS A 116 -7.94 17.48 19.22
CA LYS A 116 -7.72 17.76 20.65
C LYS A 116 -8.18 19.17 21.02
N GLN A 117 -7.99 20.16 20.13
CA GLN A 117 -8.48 21.51 20.36
C GLN A 117 -10.01 21.54 20.36
N GLU A 118 -10.65 20.83 19.43
CA GLU A 118 -12.11 20.68 19.40
C GLU A 118 -12.63 19.97 20.67
N LEU A 119 -12.00 18.88 21.11
CA LEU A 119 -12.37 18.20 22.35
C LEU A 119 -12.23 19.11 23.57
N ALA A 120 -11.12 19.85 23.68
CA ALA A 120 -10.94 20.82 24.75
C ALA A 120 -12.01 21.92 24.71
N HIS A 121 -12.41 22.36 23.51
CA HIS A 121 -13.53 23.29 23.35
C HIS A 121 -14.83 22.67 23.89
N PHE A 122 -15.18 21.45 23.48
CA PHE A 122 -16.38 20.76 23.97
C PHE A 122 -16.39 20.53 25.48
N GLU A 123 -15.23 20.24 26.09
CA GLU A 123 -15.11 20.10 27.55
C GLU A 123 -15.37 21.42 28.30
N THR A 124 -15.09 22.57 27.68
CA THR A 124 -15.39 23.88 28.29
C THR A 124 -16.84 24.32 28.14
N ILE A 125 -17.62 23.64 27.30
CA ILE A 125 -19.03 23.98 27.04
C ILE A 125 -19.89 23.41 28.17
N ILE A 126 -20.87 24.21 28.60
CA ILE A 126 -21.86 23.79 29.60
C ILE A 126 -22.68 22.63 29.03
N PRO A 127 -22.98 21.57 29.81
CA PRO A 127 -23.83 20.48 29.35
C PRO A 127 -25.14 20.99 28.75
N ALA A 128 -25.55 20.43 27.61
CA ALA A 128 -26.69 20.91 26.84
C ALA A 128 -27.99 21.04 27.65
N ALA A 129 -28.20 20.21 28.67
CA ALA A 129 -29.37 20.26 29.56
C ALA A 129 -29.43 21.53 30.45
N HIS A 130 -28.31 22.22 30.64
CA HIS A 130 -28.19 23.43 31.44
C HIS A 130 -27.81 24.66 30.61
N MET A 131 -27.71 24.51 29.28
CA MET A 131 -27.33 25.58 28.37
C MET A 131 -28.53 26.49 28.10
N THR A 132 -28.36 27.79 28.32
CA THR A 132 -29.36 28.78 27.91
C THR A 132 -29.20 29.15 26.44
N MET A 133 -30.21 29.77 25.83
CA MET A 133 -30.13 30.22 24.43
C MET A 133 -29.04 31.29 24.23
N GLU A 134 -28.78 32.12 25.24
CA GLU A 134 -27.70 33.12 25.22
C GLU A 134 -26.32 32.46 25.26
N ASP A 135 -26.14 31.43 26.09
CA ASP A 135 -24.91 30.64 26.14
C ASP A 135 -24.70 29.89 24.82
N TYR A 136 -25.75 29.32 24.24
CA TYR A 136 -25.69 28.67 22.93
C TYR A 136 -25.22 29.64 21.84
N ALA A 137 -25.76 30.87 21.83
CA ALA A 137 -25.33 31.89 20.88
C ALA A 137 -23.87 32.31 21.07
N LYS A 138 -23.33 32.23 22.30
CA LYS A 138 -21.94 32.52 22.62
C LYS A 138 -20.97 31.42 22.17
N TYR A 139 -21.34 30.15 22.33
CA TYR A 139 -20.49 29.02 21.94
C TYR A 139 -20.62 28.65 20.46
N TYR A 140 -21.81 28.85 19.86
CA TYR A 140 -22.12 28.51 18.47
C TYR A 140 -22.66 29.72 17.68
N PRO A 141 -21.86 30.80 17.53
CA PRO A 141 -22.31 32.01 16.85
C PRO A 141 -22.71 31.79 15.39
N GLN A 142 -22.18 30.74 14.74
CA GLN A 142 -22.52 30.36 13.36
C GLN A 142 -23.93 29.77 13.20
N HIS A 143 -24.54 29.27 14.27
CA HIS A 143 -25.89 28.70 14.26
C HIS A 143 -26.90 29.56 15.02
N ALA A 144 -26.44 30.66 15.61
CA ALA A 144 -27.29 31.59 16.34
C ALA A 144 -27.97 32.56 15.36
N ILE A 145 -29.17 33.01 15.72
CA ILE A 145 -29.84 34.09 14.99
C ILE A 145 -28.98 35.35 15.10
N ASN A 146 -28.39 35.76 13.99
CA ASN A 146 -27.53 36.94 13.92
C ASN A 146 -28.34 38.12 13.36
N LEU A 147 -28.30 39.27 14.05
CA LEU A 147 -28.98 40.49 13.58
C LEU A 147 -28.32 41.05 12.31
N ASP A 148 -27.01 40.85 12.14
CA ASP A 148 -26.25 41.34 10.98
C ASP A 148 -26.45 40.45 9.74
N LYS A 149 -26.90 39.20 9.95
CA LYS A 149 -27.23 38.21 8.91
C LYS A 149 -28.58 37.55 9.23
N PRO A 150 -29.70 38.26 9.00
CA PRO A 150 -31.02 37.77 9.37
C PRO A 150 -31.45 36.59 8.49
N THR A 151 -31.80 35.48 9.12
CA THR A 151 -32.45 34.34 8.45
C THR A 151 -33.96 34.55 8.40
N TYR A 152 -34.63 33.98 7.39
CA TYR A 152 -36.08 34.12 7.22
C TYR A 152 -36.83 33.08 8.07
N TRP A 153 -38.06 33.38 8.50
CA TRP A 153 -38.91 32.39 9.17
C TRP A 153 -39.24 31.24 8.19
N PRO A 154 -39.12 29.95 8.56
CA PRO A 154 -39.11 29.39 9.91
C PRO A 154 -37.72 28.99 10.48
N HIS A 155 -36.64 29.69 10.12
CA HIS A 155 -35.28 29.48 10.66
C HIS A 155 -34.84 28.00 10.74
N ASP A 156 -35.27 27.20 9.78
CA ASP A 156 -35.14 25.74 9.78
C ASP A 156 -33.97 25.26 8.91
N GLY A 157 -33.23 26.19 8.30
CA GLY A 157 -32.17 25.86 7.35
C GLY A 157 -32.71 25.18 6.09
N SER A 158 -33.98 25.43 5.73
CA SER A 158 -34.58 24.91 4.51
C SER A 158 -33.77 25.31 3.26
N PRO A 159 -33.85 24.54 2.16
CA PRO A 159 -33.04 24.74 0.96
C PRO A 159 -33.11 26.16 0.38
N GLU A 160 -34.26 26.83 0.52
CA GLU A 160 -34.46 28.22 0.09
C GLU A 160 -33.56 29.22 0.87
N GLN A 161 -33.13 28.88 2.09
CA GLN A 161 -32.23 29.69 2.93
C GLN A 161 -30.76 29.46 2.57
N GLY A 162 -30.37 28.21 2.30
CA GLY A 162 -29.01 27.86 1.89
C GLY A 162 -28.63 28.40 0.51
N GLU A 163 -29.60 28.54 -0.40
CA GLU A 163 -29.38 29.19 -1.72
C GLU A 163 -29.10 30.69 -1.59
N ALA A 164 -29.72 31.38 -0.63
CA ALA A 164 -29.46 32.80 -0.37
C ALA A 164 -28.10 33.03 0.33
N GLU A 165 -27.69 32.14 1.24
CA GLU A 165 -26.37 32.18 1.88
C GLU A 165 -25.24 31.84 0.88
N ALA A 166 -25.43 30.82 0.03
CA ALA A 166 -24.48 30.47 -1.02
C ALA A 166 -24.35 31.57 -2.10
N ALA A 167 -25.44 32.27 -2.43
CA ALA A 167 -25.39 33.43 -3.32
C ALA A 167 -24.65 34.62 -2.68
N ALA A 168 -24.86 34.88 -1.38
CA ALA A 168 -24.18 35.97 -0.66
C ALA A 168 -22.67 35.70 -0.43
N GLU A 169 -22.28 34.45 -0.20
CA GLU A 169 -20.86 34.07 -0.07
C GLU A 169 -20.15 33.98 -1.44
N GLY A 170 -20.84 33.57 -2.49
CA GLY A 170 -20.31 33.55 -3.87
C GLY A 170 -20.02 34.95 -4.44
N GLU A 171 -20.77 35.97 -4.02
CA GLU A 171 -20.58 37.36 -4.47
C GLU A 171 -19.43 38.08 -3.74
N GLN A 172 -19.08 37.66 -2.52
CA GLN A 172 -17.93 38.18 -1.76
C GLN A 172 -16.58 37.60 -2.23
N ALA A 173 -16.58 36.44 -2.90
CA ALA A 173 -15.37 35.82 -3.43
C ALA A 173 -14.89 36.41 -4.78
N HIS A 174 -15.65 37.35 -5.35
CA HIS A 174 -15.39 37.94 -6.67
C HIS A 174 -15.14 39.46 -6.64
N HIS A 175 -14.50 39.96 -5.57
CA HIS A 175 -13.93 41.31 -5.50
C HIS A 175 -12.53 41.33 -4.88
#